data_AF-A0AAN9FAX4-F1
#
_entry.id   AF-A0AAN9FAX4-F1
#
_cell.length_a   1.000
_cell.length_b   1.000
_cell.length_c   1.000
_cell.angle_alpha   90.00
_cell.angle_beta   90.00
_cell.angle_gamma   90.00
#
_symmetry.space_group_name_H-M   'P 1'
#
loop_
_entity.id
_entity.type
_entity.pdbx_description
1 polymer ?
#
loop_
_entity_poly.entity_id
_entity_poly.type
_entity_poly.pdbx_seq_one_letter_code
_entity_poly.pdbx_strand_id
1 'polypeptide(L)'
;MLNPFQTATATVLDKFESALNSRELQQPLRKTVDPRVQIHGNYSPVSEQPVVHSLLVIGTIPESLNDVYVRNGRNPMFEPITGHHLFDGDGMVHAVTINNGTASYACRYTQT
;
A
#
# COMPACT_ATOMS: atom_id res chain seq x y z
N MET A 1 -13.71 21.63 -0.95
CA MET A 1 -15.05 21.33 -0.42
C MET A 1 -16.01 21.32 -1.60
N LEU A 2 -16.71 20.22 -1.87
CA LEU A 2 -17.65 20.12 -2.99
C LEU A 2 -18.91 20.95 -2.70
N ASN A 3 -19.57 21.46 -3.74
CA ASN A 3 -20.85 22.15 -3.60
C ASN A 3 -22.03 21.15 -3.53
N PRO A 4 -23.25 21.60 -3.16
CA PRO A 4 -24.40 20.70 -2.99
C PRO A 4 -24.76 19.91 -4.26
N PHE A 5 -24.69 20.53 -5.43
CA PHE A 5 -24.98 19.86 -6.70
C PHE A 5 -23.93 18.79 -7.03
N GLN A 6 -22.65 19.09 -6.82
CA GLN A 6 -21.56 18.12 -7.00
C GLN A 6 -21.67 16.93 -6.05
N THR A 7 -22.06 17.18 -4.79
CA THR A 7 -22.28 16.13 -3.78
C THR A 7 -23.42 15.19 -4.20
N ALA A 8 -24.53 15.77 -4.68
CA ALA A 8 -25.66 14.99 -5.18
C ALA A 8 -25.25 14.15 -6.40
N THR A 9 -24.52 14.73 -7.35
CA THR A 9 -24.03 14.01 -8.54
C THR A 9 -23.06 12.88 -8.17
N ALA A 10 -22.10 13.11 -7.28
CA ALA A 10 -21.16 12.08 -6.82
C ALA A 10 -21.91 10.90 -6.20
N THR A 11 -22.88 11.17 -5.31
CA THR A 11 -23.69 10.12 -4.69
C THR A 11 -24.47 9.28 -5.71
N VAL A 12 -24.95 9.90 -6.79
CA VAL A 12 -25.64 9.18 -7.87
C VAL A 12 -24.65 8.31 -8.64
N LEU A 13 -23.46 8.83 -8.99
CA LEU A 13 -22.41 8.08 -9.68
C LEU A 13 -21.93 6.88 -8.85
N ASP A 14 -21.69 7.06 -7.55
CA ASP A 14 -21.27 5.99 -6.65
C ASP A 14 -22.27 4.83 -6.60
N LYS A 15 -23.58 5.14 -6.66
CA LYS A 15 -24.65 4.13 -6.72
C LYS A 15 -24.63 3.37 -8.05
N PHE A 16 -24.44 4.06 -9.16
CA PHE A 16 -24.32 3.42 -10.48
C PHE A 16 -23.07 2.54 -10.55
N GLU A 17 -21.93 3.02 -10.07
CA GLU A 17 -20.68 2.26 -9.99
C GLU A 17 -20.86 1.01 -9.13
N SER A 18 -21.46 1.14 -7.95
CA SER A 18 -21.75 0.00 -7.07
C SER A 18 -22.61 -1.07 -7.76
N ALA A 19 -23.62 -0.65 -8.55
CA ALA A 19 -24.47 -1.58 -9.31
C ALA A 19 -23.71 -2.27 -10.45
N LEU A 20 -22.81 -1.56 -11.14
CA LEU A 20 -21.96 -2.14 -12.18
C LEU A 20 -20.96 -3.13 -11.60
N ASN A 21 -20.27 -2.76 -10.51
CA ASN A 21 -19.31 -3.62 -9.81
C ASN A 21 -19.99 -4.90 -9.31
N SER A 22 -21.20 -4.78 -8.75
CA SER A 22 -22.00 -5.93 -8.31
C SER A 22 -22.32 -6.90 -9.46
N ARG A 23 -22.49 -6.39 -10.68
CA ARG A 23 -22.75 -7.19 -11.88
C ARG A 23 -21.46 -7.82 -12.42
N GLU A 24 -20.35 -7.09 -12.42
CA GLU A 24 -19.05 -7.60 -12.86
C GLU A 24 -18.59 -8.77 -11.99
N LEU A 25 -18.73 -8.64 -10.67
CA LEU A 25 -18.34 -9.66 -9.69
C LEU A 25 -19.22 -10.93 -9.73
N GLN A 26 -20.32 -10.95 -10.50
CA GLN A 26 -21.05 -12.19 -10.78
C GLN A 26 -20.23 -13.16 -11.63
N GLN A 27 -19.26 -12.65 -12.40
CA GLN A 27 -18.31 -13.48 -13.14
C GLN A 27 -17.02 -13.63 -12.33
N PRO A 28 -16.40 -14.83 -12.33
CA PRO A 28 -15.15 -15.03 -11.62
C PRO A 28 -14.03 -14.21 -12.27
N LEU A 29 -13.30 -13.45 -11.44
CA LEU A 29 -12.12 -12.73 -11.86
C LEU A 29 -11.02 -13.70 -12.31
N ARG A 30 -10.24 -13.29 -13.31
CA ARG A 30 -9.01 -14.02 -13.68
C ARG A 30 -8.03 -13.92 -12.51
N LYS A 31 -7.29 -14.98 -12.23
CA LYS A 31 -6.33 -15.04 -11.11
C LYS A 31 -5.31 -13.89 -11.10
N THR A 32 -4.96 -13.36 -12.28
CA THR A 32 -4.03 -12.23 -12.44
C THR A 32 -4.56 -10.92 -11.87
N VAL A 33 -5.88 -10.78 -11.74
CA VAL A 33 -6.54 -9.57 -11.22
C VAL A 33 -7.46 -9.89 -10.04
N ASP A 34 -7.48 -11.13 -9.55
CA ASP A 34 -8.27 -11.48 -8.37
C ASP A 34 -7.50 -11.02 -7.11
N PRO A 35 -7.97 -10.03 -6.34
CA PRO A 35 -7.26 -9.54 -5.16
C PRO A 35 -7.01 -10.64 -4.13
N ARG A 36 -7.91 -11.62 -4.03
CA ARG A 36 -7.75 -12.78 -3.12
C ARG A 36 -6.53 -13.63 -3.44
N VAL A 37 -6.02 -13.52 -4.67
CA VAL A 37 -4.78 -14.16 -5.12
C VAL A 37 -3.63 -13.16 -5.10
N GLN A 38 -3.84 -11.96 -5.65
CA GLN A 38 -2.78 -10.99 -5.91
C GLN A 38 -2.22 -10.32 -4.65
N ILE A 39 -3.04 -10.11 -3.62
CA ILE A 39 -2.64 -9.45 -2.36
C ILE A 39 -2.76 -10.40 -1.17
N HIS A 40 -2.60 -11.70 -1.40
CA HIS A 40 -2.62 -12.72 -0.34
C HIS A 40 -1.28 -12.83 0.40
N GLY A 41 -1.33 -13.15 1.69
CA GLY A 41 -0.14 -13.43 2.50
C GLY A 41 0.79 -12.21 2.61
N ASN A 42 2.08 -12.39 2.33
CA ASN A 42 3.07 -11.30 2.44
C ASN A 42 2.94 -10.21 1.35
N TYR A 43 2.00 -10.37 0.41
CA TYR A 43 1.63 -9.33 -0.56
C TYR A 43 0.48 -8.45 -0.08
N SER A 44 -0.12 -8.75 1.08
CA SER A 44 -1.15 -7.91 1.68
C SER A 44 -0.59 -6.53 2.06
N PRO A 45 -1.40 -5.47 1.97
CA PRO A 45 -0.96 -4.13 2.35
C PRO A 45 -0.62 -4.06 3.85
N VAL A 46 0.34 -3.20 4.18
CA VAL A 46 0.68 -2.85 5.56
C VAL A 46 0.40 -1.36 5.81
N SER A 47 0.16 -1.00 7.07
CA SER A 47 0.01 0.39 7.46
C SER A 47 1.37 1.11 7.47
N GLU A 48 1.33 2.44 7.39
CA GLU A 48 2.52 3.25 7.60
C GLU A 48 3.09 3.04 9.01
N GLN A 49 4.42 3.03 9.10
CA GLN A 49 5.13 2.93 10.38
C GLN A 49 5.96 4.20 10.57
N PRO A 50 5.70 5.02 11.61
CA PRO A 50 6.59 6.13 11.95
C PRO A 50 7.99 5.63 12.25
N VAL A 51 8.95 6.54 12.33
CA VAL A 51 10.34 6.14 12.58
C VAL A 51 10.43 5.40 13.92
N VAL A 52 10.85 4.14 13.86
CA VAL A 52 11.19 3.31 15.01
C VAL A 52 12.71 3.28 15.10
N HIS A 53 13.25 3.90 16.15
CA HIS A 53 14.68 3.92 16.42
C HIS A 53 15.13 2.68 17.18
N SER A 54 16.45 2.45 17.20
CA SER A 54 17.09 1.42 18.05
C SER A 54 16.50 0.03 17.84
N LEU A 55 16.38 -0.39 16.57
CA LEU A 55 15.96 -1.75 16.24
C LEU A 55 16.93 -2.78 16.84
N LEU A 56 16.41 -3.96 17.17
CA LEU A 56 17.23 -5.07 17.63
C LEU A 56 18.24 -5.48 16.55
N VAL A 57 19.51 -5.44 16.89
CA VAL A 57 20.62 -5.92 16.05
C VAL A 57 21.19 -7.19 16.69
N ILE A 58 21.22 -8.28 15.93
CA ILE A 58 21.91 -9.52 16.30
C ILE A 58 23.24 -9.55 15.55
N GLY A 59 24.36 -9.59 16.27
CA GLY A 59 25.71 -9.46 15.70
C GLY A 59 26.21 -8.01 15.74
N THR A 60 26.98 -7.60 14.74
CA THR A 60 27.59 -6.26 14.68
C THR A 60 27.43 -5.68 13.28
N ILE A 61 26.87 -4.47 13.20
CA ILE A 61 26.84 -3.70 11.96
C ILE A 61 28.23 -3.06 11.78
N PRO A 62 28.89 -3.21 10.62
CA PRO A 62 30.18 -2.58 10.35
C PRO A 62 30.12 -1.06 10.51
N GLU A 63 31.09 -0.46 11.21
CA GLU A 63 31.14 1.00 11.46
C GLU A 63 31.21 1.82 10.17
N SER A 64 31.71 1.23 9.09
CA SER A 64 31.77 1.87 7.78
C SER A 64 30.41 2.03 7.10
N LEU A 65 29.36 1.34 7.57
CA LEU A 65 28.03 1.41 6.98
C LEU A 65 27.22 2.53 7.65
N ASN A 66 27.08 3.66 6.96
CA ASN A 66 26.32 4.83 7.41
C ASN A 66 25.44 5.35 6.27
N ASP A 67 24.38 4.60 5.97
CA ASP A 67 23.56 4.80 4.78
C ASP A 67 22.08 4.47 5.06
N VAL A 68 21.23 4.76 4.07
CA VAL A 68 19.81 4.41 4.09
C VAL A 68 19.53 3.40 2.99
N TYR A 69 19.04 2.22 3.37
CA TYR A 69 18.46 1.27 2.43
C TYR A 69 17.00 1.63 2.18
N VAL A 70 16.64 1.89 0.93
CA VAL A 70 15.30 2.29 0.51
C VAL A 70 14.72 1.27 -0.46
N ARG A 71 13.47 0.87 -0.24
CA ARG A 71 12.73 -0.05 -1.12
C ARG A 71 11.34 0.48 -1.40
N ASN A 72 11.03 0.70 -2.68
CA ASN A 72 9.66 0.97 -3.12
C ASN A 72 8.88 -0.35 -3.34
N GLY A 73 7.58 -0.29 -3.12
CA GLY A 73 6.66 -1.39 -3.34
C GLY A 73 5.24 -0.88 -3.49
N ARG A 74 4.32 -1.80 -3.77
CA ARG A 74 2.91 -1.47 -3.94
C ARG A 74 2.18 -1.93 -2.71
N ASN A 75 1.25 -1.11 -2.27
CA ASN A 75 0.57 -1.27 -1.01
C ASN A 75 -0.78 -0.58 -1.16
N PRO A 76 -1.85 -1.26 -1.60
CA PRO A 76 -3.15 -0.61 -1.76
C PRO A 76 -3.58 0.07 -0.45
N MET A 77 -3.81 1.38 -0.49
CA MET A 77 -4.24 2.17 0.67
C MET A 77 -5.68 1.83 1.05
N PHE A 78 -6.50 1.50 0.06
CA PHE A 78 -7.88 1.06 0.22
C PHE A 78 -8.05 -0.34 -0.33
N GLU A 79 -8.98 -1.10 0.25
CA GLU A 79 -9.29 -2.44 -0.24
C GLU A 79 -9.87 -2.37 -1.66
N PRO A 80 -9.34 -3.13 -2.63
CA PRO A 80 -9.82 -3.07 -4.01
C PRO A 80 -11.28 -3.52 -4.13
N ILE A 81 -12.09 -2.74 -4.85
CA ILE A 81 -13.53 -3.00 -5.02
C ILE A 81 -13.79 -4.12 -6.05
N THR A 82 -12.96 -4.22 -7.10
CA THR A 82 -13.06 -5.24 -8.15
C THR A 82 -11.67 -5.82 -8.50
N GLY A 83 -11.36 -5.99 -9.78
CA GLY A 83 -10.08 -6.52 -10.23
C GLY A 83 -8.90 -5.65 -9.80
N HIS A 84 -7.85 -6.29 -9.28
CA HIS A 84 -6.63 -5.65 -8.83
C HIS A 84 -5.43 -6.56 -9.10
N HIS A 85 -4.56 -6.15 -10.02
CA HIS A 85 -3.29 -6.81 -10.25
C HIS A 85 -2.32 -6.45 -9.12
N LEU A 86 -1.34 -7.33 -8.84
CA LEU A 86 -0.25 -7.02 -7.90
C LEU A 86 0.46 -5.70 -8.22
N PHE A 87 0.32 -5.15 -9.44
CA PHE A 87 1.05 -3.98 -9.94
C PHE A 87 0.30 -2.65 -9.72
N ASP A 88 -0.96 -2.70 -9.30
CA ASP A 88 -1.87 -1.54 -9.32
C ASP A 88 -1.91 -0.76 -8.00
N GLY A 89 -1.38 -1.33 -6.90
CA GLY A 89 -1.46 -0.72 -5.58
C GLY A 89 -0.61 0.56 -5.42
N ASP A 90 -1.00 1.39 -4.45
CA ASP A 90 -0.33 2.67 -4.16
C ASP A 90 1.15 2.48 -3.79
N GLY A 91 1.97 3.47 -4.13
CA GLY A 91 3.40 3.43 -3.82
C GLY A 91 3.66 3.59 -2.32
N MET A 92 4.39 2.65 -1.72
CA MET A 92 4.88 2.78 -0.36
C MET A 92 6.39 2.50 -0.29
N VAL A 93 7.11 3.43 0.31
CA VAL A 93 8.56 3.37 0.50
C VAL A 93 8.87 2.88 1.90
N HIS A 94 9.74 1.88 1.98
CA HIS A 94 10.36 1.43 3.22
C HIS A 94 11.79 1.95 3.30
N ALA A 95 12.20 2.44 4.46
CA ALA A 95 13.55 2.91 4.72
C ALA A 95 14.11 2.24 5.97
N VAL A 96 15.34 1.72 5.85
CA VAL A 96 16.17 1.31 6.99
C VAL A 96 17.39 2.23 7.01
N THR A 97 17.47 3.07 8.05
CA THR A 97 18.61 3.97 8.24
C THR A 97 19.60 3.32 9.18
N ILE A 98 20.86 3.24 8.77
CA ILE A 98 21.95 2.69 9.56
C ILE A 98 22.92 3.82 9.89
N ASN A 99 23.27 3.98 11.15
CA ASN A 99 24.22 4.98 11.61
C ASN A 99 24.91 4.49 12.89
N ASN A 100 26.25 4.52 12.90
CA ASN A 100 27.07 4.22 14.08
C ASN A 100 26.67 2.91 14.79
N GLY A 101 26.50 1.83 14.01
CA GLY A 101 26.15 0.50 14.55
C GLY A 101 24.69 0.34 14.98
N THR A 102 23.85 1.37 14.80
CA THR A 102 22.41 1.33 15.12
C THR A 102 21.57 1.37 13.85
N ALA A 103 20.32 0.89 13.95
CA ALA A 103 19.36 0.91 12.85
C ALA A 103 18.01 1.51 13.27
N SER A 104 17.36 2.21 12.36
CA SER A 104 15.96 2.64 12.47
C SER A 104 15.17 2.25 11.22
N TYR A 105 13.84 2.16 11.35
CA TYR A 105 12.95 1.81 10.25
C TYR A 105 11.73 2.73 10.19
N ALA A 106 11.28 3.04 8.97
CA ALA A 106 10.00 3.67 8.71
C ALA A 106 9.41 3.16 7.38
N CYS A 107 8.09 3.27 7.22
CA CYS A 107 7.45 3.19 5.92
C CYS A 107 6.35 4.23 5.75
N ARG A 108 6.27 4.78 4.54
CA ARG A 108 5.37 5.88 4.16
C ARG A 108 4.87 5.73 2.74
N TYR A 109 3.61 6.11 2.52
CA TYR A 109 3.07 6.28 1.18
C TYR A 109 3.74 7.43 0.46
N THR A 110 3.94 7.28 -0.84
CA THR A 110 4.23 8.42 -1.71
C THR A 110 2.95 9.24 -1.88
N GLN A 111 3.02 10.54 -1.62
CA GLN A 111 1.91 11.45 -1.92
C GLN A 111 1.93 11.77 -3.42
N THR A 112 1.21 10.96 -4.20
CA THR A 112 1.09 11.06 -5.65
C THR A 112 -0.03 11.98 -6.10
#